data_AF-D3U114-F1
#
_entry.id   AF-D3U114-F1
#
_cell.length_a   1.000
_cell.length_b   1.000
_cell.length_c   1.000
_cell.angle_alpha   90.00
_cell.angle_beta   90.00
_cell.angle_gamma   90.00
#
_symmetry.space_group_name_H-M   'P 1'
#
loop_
_entity.id
_entity.type
_entity.pdbx_description
1 polymer ?
#
loop_
_entity_poly.entity_id
_entity_poly.type
_entity_poly.pdbx_seq_one_letter_code
_entity_poly.pdbx_strand_id
1 'polypeptide(L)'
;MTETIVVVGTGVAGATAAQTLRNEGFAGRVVLIGEEAALPYRRPVLSKDLLAGRITDEKAQLEPAGYWTDHDIELRTETRVVELDPERHRLRLWDNEIVEYDAVILATGARARHLEHDAGDRV
;
A
#
# COMPACT_ATOMS: atom_id res chain seq x y z
N MET A 1 -20.82 16.66 0.02
CA MET A 1 -19.39 16.56 -0.33
C MET A 1 -19.05 15.09 -0.27
N THR A 2 -18.32 14.56 -1.24
CA THR A 2 -17.95 13.14 -1.23
C THR A 2 -16.69 12.98 -0.37
N GLU A 3 -16.81 12.33 0.79
CA GLU A 3 -15.68 12.10 1.70
C GLU A 3 -14.58 11.28 1.02
N THR A 4 -13.31 11.61 1.27
CA THR A 4 -12.12 10.94 0.75
C THR A 4 -11.33 10.32 1.89
N ILE A 5 -11.13 9.01 1.84
CA ILE A 5 -10.22 8.29 2.74
C ILE A 5 -9.00 7.85 1.96
N VAL A 6 -7.81 8.25 2.44
CA VAL A 6 -6.54 7.83 1.87
C VAL A 6 -5.87 6.79 2.76
N VAL A 7 -5.49 5.66 2.19
CA VAL A 7 -4.76 4.58 2.85
C VAL A 7 -3.32 4.57 2.34
N VAL A 8 -2.36 4.83 3.23
CA VAL A 8 -0.94 4.90 2.90
C VAL A 8 -0.28 3.57 3.24
N GLY A 9 -0.02 2.75 2.22
CA GLY A 9 0.62 1.45 2.29
C GLY A 9 -0.25 0.35 1.65
N THR A 10 0.25 -0.28 0.59
CA THR A 10 -0.42 -1.34 -0.18
C THR A 10 -0.18 -2.76 0.37
N GLY A 11 0.35 -2.88 1.59
CA GLY A 11 0.46 -4.17 2.29
C GLY A 11 -0.90 -4.69 2.73
N VAL A 12 -0.91 -5.90 3.34
CA VAL A 12 -2.17 -6.55 3.78
C VAL A 12 -3.04 -5.65 4.67
N ALA A 13 -2.44 -4.84 5.55
CA ALA A 13 -3.19 -3.93 6.41
C ALA A 13 -3.97 -2.87 5.60
N GLY A 14 -3.31 -2.20 4.65
CA GLY A 14 -3.97 -1.15 3.86
C GLY A 14 -4.93 -1.70 2.81
N ALA A 15 -4.57 -2.81 2.18
CA ALA A 15 -5.46 -3.54 1.28
C ALA A 15 -6.76 -3.97 2.00
N THR A 16 -6.64 -4.60 3.18
CA THR A 16 -7.81 -4.98 3.97
C THR A 16 -8.61 -3.75 4.41
N ALA A 17 -7.96 -2.66 4.83
CA ALA A 17 -8.68 -1.44 5.18
C ALA A 17 -9.52 -0.89 4.01
N ALA A 18 -8.95 -0.80 2.80
CA ALA A 18 -9.66 -0.34 1.61
C ALA A 18 -10.84 -1.26 1.24
N GLN A 19 -10.63 -2.58 1.31
CA GLN A 19 -11.70 -3.57 1.09
C GLN A 19 -12.81 -3.45 2.13
N THR A 20 -12.46 -3.33 3.42
CA THR A 20 -13.43 -3.19 4.50
C THR A 20 -14.25 -1.92 4.36
N LEU A 21 -13.64 -0.78 3.98
CA LEU A 21 -14.41 0.44 3.69
C LEU A 21 -15.52 0.16 2.67
N ARG A 22 -15.22 -0.55 1.58
CA ARG A 22 -16.22 -0.92 0.57
C ARG A 22 -17.24 -1.93 1.08
N ASN A 23 -16.80 -2.98 1.77
CA ASN A 23 -17.67 -4.02 2.31
C ASN A 23 -18.66 -3.48 3.35
N GLU A 24 -18.26 -2.47 4.13
CA GLU A 24 -19.11 -1.79 5.13
C GLU A 24 -19.94 -0.63 4.54
N GLY A 25 -19.90 -0.44 3.21
CA GLY A 25 -20.77 0.50 2.51
C GLY A 25 -20.28 1.95 2.50
N PHE A 26 -19.00 2.22 2.78
CA PHE A 26 -18.44 3.56 2.56
C PHE A 26 -18.54 3.92 1.07
N ALA A 27 -19.31 4.96 0.76
CA ALA A 27 -19.59 5.41 -0.60
C ALA A 27 -18.66 6.54 -1.08
N GLY A 28 -17.75 7.02 -0.22
CA GLY A 28 -16.78 8.06 -0.57
C GLY A 28 -15.63 7.55 -1.43
N ARG A 29 -14.71 8.44 -1.80
CA ARG A 29 -13.50 8.09 -2.56
C ARG A 29 -12.52 7.35 -1.65
N VAL A 30 -12.00 6.21 -2.09
CA VAL A 30 -10.95 5.45 -1.39
C VAL A 30 -9.71 5.45 -2.26
N VAL A 31 -8.62 6.01 -1.75
CA VAL A 31 -7.32 6.02 -2.44
C VAL A 31 -6.34 5.15 -1.67
N LEU A 32 -5.82 4.10 -2.30
CA LEU A 32 -4.83 3.18 -1.72
C LEU A 32 -3.48 3.43 -2.38
N ILE A 33 -2.51 3.98 -1.64
CA ILE A 33 -1.24 4.45 -2.17
C ILE A 33 -0.08 3.59 -1.66
N GLY A 34 0.85 3.19 -2.52
CA GLY A 34 2.03 2.42 -2.13
C GLY A 34 3.26 2.66 -3.00
N GLU A 35 4.44 2.62 -2.36
CA GLU A 35 5.76 2.83 -3.01
C GLU A 35 6.17 1.67 -3.93
N GLU A 36 5.66 0.46 -3.71
CA GLU A 36 5.98 -0.72 -4.54
C GLU A 36 5.23 -0.69 -5.88
N ALA A 37 5.86 -1.22 -6.94
CA ALA A 37 5.25 -1.35 -8.26
C ALA A 37 4.22 -2.49 -8.36
N ALA A 38 4.33 -3.48 -7.48
CA ALA A 38 3.44 -4.64 -7.47
C ALA A 38 2.05 -4.27 -6.92
N LEU A 39 1.03 -4.98 -7.42
CA LEU A 39 -0.29 -5.01 -6.79
C LEU A 39 -0.17 -5.49 -5.32
N PRO A 40 -1.10 -5.11 -4.42
CA PRO A 40 -1.12 -5.61 -3.05
C PRO A 40 -0.98 -7.13 -2.97
N TYR A 41 -0.07 -7.63 -2.13
CA TYR A 41 0.29 -9.05 -2.09
C TYR A 41 0.61 -9.56 -0.66
N ARG A 42 0.61 -10.89 -0.50
CA ARG A 42 0.89 -11.59 0.76
C ARG A 42 2.40 -11.71 0.98
N ARG A 43 2.96 -10.82 1.79
CA ARG A 43 4.39 -10.88 2.17
C ARG A 43 4.87 -12.22 2.77
N PRO A 44 4.07 -12.99 3.56
CA PRO A 44 4.56 -14.25 4.15
C PRO A 44 4.93 -15.35 3.16
N VAL A 45 4.42 -15.32 1.92
CA VAL A 45 4.77 -16.32 0.89
C VAL A 45 6.12 -16.02 0.23
N LEU A 46 6.62 -14.78 0.33
CA LEU A 46 7.89 -14.36 -0.25
C LEU A 46 9.08 -15.15 0.28
N SER A 47 9.05 -15.57 1.55
CA SER A 47 10.12 -16.36 2.16
C SER A 47 9.82 -17.86 2.18
N LYS A 48 8.76 -18.30 1.51
CA LYS A 48 8.25 -19.69 1.54
C LYS A 48 7.99 -20.18 0.13
N ASP A 49 6.73 -20.31 -0.25
CA ASP A 49 6.31 -20.94 -1.50
C ASP A 49 6.82 -20.21 -2.73
N LEU A 50 6.88 -18.87 -2.68
CA LEU A 50 7.38 -18.10 -3.80
C LEU A 50 8.89 -18.28 -3.97
N LEU A 51 9.66 -18.15 -2.88
CA LEU A 51 11.11 -18.40 -2.90
C LEU A 51 11.46 -19.84 -3.31
N ALA A 52 10.62 -20.80 -2.93
CA ALA A 52 10.76 -22.20 -3.30
C ALA A 52 10.27 -22.51 -4.74
N GLY A 53 9.79 -21.52 -5.49
CA GLY A 53 9.28 -21.70 -6.86
C GLY A 53 7.98 -22.52 -6.95
N ARG A 54 7.23 -22.65 -5.86
CA ARG A 54 5.99 -23.45 -5.78
C ARG A 54 4.75 -22.70 -6.24
N ILE A 55 4.81 -21.38 -6.26
CA ILE A 55 3.74 -20.49 -6.73
C ILE A 55 4.33 -19.40 -7.64
N THR A 56 3.48 -18.75 -8.42
CA THR A 56 3.86 -17.58 -9.23
C THR A 56 3.62 -16.28 -8.46
N ASP A 57 4.14 -15.16 -8.97
CA ASP A 57 3.94 -13.83 -8.39
C ASP A 57 2.46 -13.45 -8.33
N GLU A 58 1.67 -13.83 -9.36
CA GLU A 58 0.23 -13.58 -9.40
C GLU A 58 -0.51 -14.27 -8.26
N LYS A 59 -0.07 -15.48 -7.85
CA LYS A 59 -0.65 -16.18 -6.70
C LYS A 59 -0.30 -15.54 -5.36
N ALA A 60 0.71 -14.67 -5.31
CA ALA A 60 1.01 -13.89 -4.11
C ALA A 60 0.07 -12.67 -3.97
N GLN A 61 -0.54 -12.19 -5.05
CA GLN A 61 -1.45 -11.03 -5.03
C GLN A 61 -2.64 -11.30 -4.09
N LEU A 62 -3.08 -10.26 -3.39
CA LEU A 62 -4.27 -10.33 -2.54
C LEU A 62 -5.53 -10.41 -3.39
N GLU A 63 -5.58 -9.60 -4.44
CA GLU A 63 -6.67 -9.53 -5.41
C GLU A 63 -6.12 -9.19 -6.81
N PRO A 64 -6.77 -9.61 -7.90
CA PRO A 64 -6.36 -9.27 -9.26
C PRO A 64 -6.55 -7.78 -9.55
N ALA A 65 -5.89 -7.25 -10.58
CA ALA A 65 -5.95 -5.82 -10.94
C ALA A 65 -7.39 -5.28 -11.09
N GLY A 66 -8.27 -6.05 -11.74
CA GLY A 66 -9.66 -5.65 -11.98
C GLY A 66 -10.47 -5.45 -10.70
N TYR A 67 -10.18 -6.22 -9.64
CA TYR A 67 -10.90 -6.14 -8.37
C TYR A 67 -10.91 -4.71 -7.80
N TRP A 68 -9.76 -4.04 -7.81
CA TRP A 68 -9.61 -2.71 -7.22
C TRP A 68 -10.49 -1.69 -7.93
N THR A 69 -10.47 -1.70 -9.27
CA THR A 69 -11.32 -0.83 -10.09
C THR A 69 -12.80 -1.19 -9.93
N ASP A 70 -13.15 -2.48 -9.94
CA ASP A 70 -14.52 -2.97 -9.81
C ASP A 70 -15.16 -2.62 -8.46
N HIS A 71 -14.34 -2.36 -7.43
CA HIS A 71 -14.76 -1.93 -6.10
C HIS A 71 -14.55 -0.43 -5.86
N ASP A 72 -14.34 0.37 -6.90
CA ASP A 72 -14.08 1.82 -6.81
C ASP A 72 -12.91 2.18 -5.85
N ILE A 73 -11.88 1.34 -5.78
CA ILE A 73 -10.66 1.59 -5.02
C ILE A 73 -9.59 2.14 -5.96
N GLU A 74 -9.22 3.40 -5.78
CA GLU A 74 -8.15 4.04 -6.55
C GLU A 74 -6.79 3.56 -6.03
N LEU A 75 -6.26 2.51 -6.66
CA LEU A 75 -4.94 1.98 -6.36
C LEU A 75 -3.85 2.77 -7.11
N ARG A 76 -2.93 3.39 -6.36
CA ARG A 76 -1.74 4.07 -6.88
C ARG A 76 -0.48 3.33 -6.44
N THR A 77 0.09 2.52 -7.33
CA THR A 77 1.40 1.88 -7.15
C THR A 77 2.53 2.84 -7.55
N GLU A 78 3.79 2.47 -7.28
CA GLU A 78 4.98 3.31 -7.56
C GLU A 78 4.86 4.75 -7.03
N THR A 79 4.05 4.92 -5.98
CA THR A 79 3.68 6.23 -5.45
C THR A 79 4.02 6.28 -3.99
N ARG A 80 5.13 6.95 -3.68
CA ARG A 80 5.55 7.21 -2.30
C ARG A 80 4.93 8.50 -1.77
N VAL A 81 4.24 8.38 -0.63
CA VAL A 81 3.90 9.54 0.22
C VAL A 81 5.16 9.94 0.99
N VAL A 82 5.55 11.21 0.89
CA VAL A 82 6.78 11.75 1.50
C VAL A 82 6.51 12.72 2.64
N GLU A 83 5.29 13.23 2.77
CA GLU A 83 4.89 14.13 3.85
C GLU A 83 3.40 13.98 4.16
N LEU A 84 3.06 14.13 5.43
CA LEU A 84 1.71 14.23 5.97
C LEU A 84 1.58 15.58 6.68
N ASP A 85 0.62 16.39 6.26
CA ASP A 85 0.23 17.65 6.90
C ASP A 85 -1.18 17.48 7.51
N PRO A 86 -1.29 17.17 8.82
CA PRO A 86 -2.57 16.99 9.48
C PRO A 86 -3.38 18.28 9.64
N GLU A 87 -2.73 19.44 9.71
CA GLU A 87 -3.43 20.73 9.89
C GLU A 87 -4.18 21.13 8.62
N ARG A 88 -3.57 20.86 7.46
CA ARG A 88 -4.17 21.14 6.15
C ARG A 88 -4.86 19.94 5.51
N HIS A 89 -4.86 18.78 6.19
CA HIS A 89 -5.42 17.53 5.70
C HIS A 89 -4.87 17.12 4.32
N ARG A 90 -3.54 17.10 4.20
CA ARG A 90 -2.83 16.88 2.94
C ARG A 90 -1.71 15.86 3.05
N LEU A 91 -1.52 15.10 1.98
CA LEU A 91 -0.34 14.29 1.74
C LEU A 91 0.45 14.89 0.59
N ARG A 92 1.78 14.93 0.71
CA ARG A 92 2.67 15.22 -0.42
C ARG A 92 3.25 13.93 -0.97
N LEU A 93 3.15 13.77 -2.28
CA LEU A 93 3.73 12.65 -3.01
C LEU A 93 5.18 12.98 -3.44
N TRP A 94 5.93 11.96 -3.84
CA TRP A 94 7.34 12.08 -4.20
C TRP A 94 7.61 13.02 -5.39
N ASP A 95 6.63 13.21 -6.26
CA ASP A 95 6.64 14.12 -7.41
C ASP A 95 6.13 15.54 -7.07
N ASN A 96 5.85 15.80 -5.80
CA ASN A 96 5.24 17.02 -5.26
C ASN A 96 3.75 17.21 -5.56
N GLU A 97 3.06 16.20 -6.11
CA GLU A 97 1.60 16.20 -6.14
C GLU A 97 1.06 16.24 -4.69
N ILE A 98 -0.07 16.92 -4.50
CA ILE A 98 -0.78 17.02 -3.22
C ILE A 98 -2.08 16.24 -3.31
N VAL A 99 -2.29 15.33 -2.35
CA VAL A 99 -3.54 14.59 -2.19
C VAL A 99 -4.23 15.09 -0.92
N GLU A 100 -5.40 15.71 -1.08
CA GLU A 100 -6.27 16.11 0.04
C GLU A 100 -7.10 14.92 0.53
N TYR A 101 -7.38 14.87 1.84
CA TYR A 101 -8.14 13.78 2.45
C TYR A 101 -9.09 14.31 3.54
N ASP A 102 -10.15 13.55 3.85
CA ASP A 102 -10.98 13.77 5.04
C ASP A 102 -10.48 12.91 6.21
N ALA A 103 -10.07 11.67 5.91
CA ALA A 103 -9.34 10.82 6.85
C ALA A 103 -8.15 10.10 6.18
N VAL A 104 -7.13 9.77 6.97
CA VAL A 104 -5.95 9.04 6.52
C VAL A 104 -5.71 7.80 7.39
N ILE A 105 -5.42 6.66 6.76
CA ILE A 105 -5.01 5.41 7.41
C ILE A 105 -3.53 5.17 7.09
N LEU A 106 -2.68 5.17 8.12
CA LEU A 106 -1.25 4.86 7.97
C LEU A 106 -1.02 3.35 8.11
N ALA A 107 -0.78 2.69 6.99
CA ALA A 107 -0.50 1.25 6.86
C ALA A 107 0.90 0.99 6.28
N THR A 108 1.88 1.84 6.62
CA THR A 108 3.23 1.87 6.03
C THR A 108 4.11 0.66 6.36
N GLY A 109 3.65 -0.22 7.25
CA GLY A 109 4.37 -1.43 7.64
C GLY A 109 5.71 -1.13 8.31
N ALA A 110 6.71 -1.96 8.01
CA ALA A 110 8.05 -1.86 8.56
C ALA A 110 9.10 -2.09 7.47
N ARG A 111 10.33 -1.64 7.73
CA ARG A 111 11.51 -1.91 6.91
C ARG A 111 12.50 -2.77 7.69
N ALA A 112 13.22 -3.64 6.98
CA ALA A 112 14.27 -4.45 7.60
C ALA A 112 15.32 -3.53 8.24
N ARG A 113 15.73 -3.84 9.48
CA ARG A 113 16.77 -3.10 10.17
C ARG A 113 18.08 -3.23 9.39
N HIS A 114 18.70 -2.09 9.06
CA HIS A 114 20.05 -2.08 8.50
C HIS A 114 21.04 -2.57 9.56
N LEU A 115 21.89 -3.55 9.21
CA LEU A 115 22.95 -4.01 10.10
C LEU A 115 24.20 -3.17 9.81
N GLU A 116 24.53 -2.29 10.74
CA GLU A 116 25.83 -1.60 10.73
C GLU A 116 26.92 -2.65 11.03
N HIS A 117 27.77 -2.88 10.04
CA HIS A 117 28.97 -3.68 10.17
C HIS A 117 30.07 -2.99 9.38
N ASP A 118 31.31 -3.06 9.89
CA ASP A 118 32.48 -2.79 9.05
C ASP A 118 32.39 -3.72 7.84
N ALA A 119 32.85 -3.26 6.67
CA ALA A 119 32.91 -4.05 5.45
C ALA A 119 33.90 -5.22 5.64
N GLY A 120 33.49 -6.23 6.39
CA GLY A 120 34.16 -7.51 6.52
C GLY A 120 33.87 -8.34 5.28
N ASP A 121 34.85 -9.16 4.90
CA ASP A 121 34.74 -10.02 3.74
C ASP A 121 33.45 -10.85 3.79
N ARG A 122 32.72 -10.85 2.66
CA ARG A 122 31.60 -11.77 2.45
C ARG A 122 32.16 -13.19 2.48
N VAL A 123 31.72 -13.99 3.46
CA VAL A 123 32.00 -15.43 3.53
C VAL A 123 31.30 -16.17 2.39
#